data_AF-A0AAW1L5U5-F1
#
_entry.id   AF-A0AAW1L5U5-F1
#
_cell.length_a   1.000
_cell.length_b   1.000
_cell.length_c   1.000
_cell.angle_alpha   90.00
_cell.angle_beta   90.00
_cell.angle_gamma   90.00
#
_symmetry.space_group_name_H-M   'P 1'
#
loop_
_entity.id
_entity.type
_entity.pdbx_description
1 polymer ?
#
loop_
_entity_poly.entity_id
_entity_poly.type
_entity_poly.pdbx_seq_one_letter_code
_entity_poly.pdbx_strand_id
1 'polypeptide(L)'
;MISLFNHLKEKSDDDISISLNKDGNVKFSTEILIANRLSPLFKRYIEDWLRLLLVFDSNRRGYYRGEKKHVFAELEAVLNKKMLKVFSVYNYRNLTYEITNSTSLSDLKLLIERDTQIPKEDQLFVFDVETLIYDDNFKIIHLHEENFQKPLYLFKKKDTFVDREVKLPQHVQTLLKTKETSAELLLRSLYAHTVSFIGQEKELIEEFDVALLQQINHIIFQFSNLKKLYKTTRQNLARLNIQIECYNQCQEWCSSTVTSSENEEYLIYLTKERKYLRQAKELTENFNSLTEMFLKVLEKEAVTKYVDNLKTALHSAEADIAQHIQEISDEGSAYLRNAQKDTFCLWNGVILPTSQQ
;
A
#
# COMPACT_ATOMS: atom_id res chain seq x y z
N MET A 1 -10.53 37.99 18.59
CA MET A 1 -9.37 38.03 17.68
C MET A 1 -8.21 38.88 18.20
N ILE A 2 -8.46 39.96 18.95
CA ILE A 2 -7.42 40.85 19.52
C ILE A 2 -6.50 40.16 20.56
N SER A 3 -6.89 39.04 21.18
CA SER A 3 -6.07 38.41 22.24
C SER A 3 -4.87 37.61 21.73
N LEU A 4 -5.01 36.82 20.65
CA LEU A 4 -3.95 35.94 20.14
C LEU A 4 -2.73 36.69 19.60
N PHE A 5 -2.96 37.86 19.00
CA PHE A 5 -1.89 38.66 18.39
C PHE A 5 -0.91 39.20 19.44
N ASN A 6 -1.39 39.44 20.67
CA ASN A 6 -0.54 39.89 21.77
C ASN A 6 0.45 38.80 22.22
N HIS A 7 0.07 37.53 22.06
CA HIS A 7 0.92 36.39 22.41
C HIS A 7 1.93 36.01 21.31
N LEU A 8 1.87 36.63 20.13
CA LEU A 8 2.85 36.36 19.05
C LEU A 8 4.30 36.69 19.47
N LYS A 9 4.48 37.65 20.37
CA LYS A 9 5.80 38.03 20.89
C LYS A 9 6.41 36.99 21.83
N GLU A 10 5.58 36.13 22.43
CA GLU A 10 5.98 35.06 23.36
C GLU A 10 6.39 33.78 22.61
N LYS A 11 6.17 33.76 21.29
CA LYS A 11 6.46 32.63 20.41
C LYS A 11 7.97 32.35 20.35
N SER A 12 8.36 31.08 20.55
CA SER A 12 9.73 30.61 20.31
C SER A 12 10.06 30.63 18.81
N ASP A 13 11.34 30.64 18.46
CA ASP A 13 11.79 30.52 17.06
C ASP A 13 11.32 29.20 16.42
N ASP A 14 11.17 28.14 17.22
CA ASP A 14 10.76 26.81 16.76
C ASP A 14 9.24 26.63 16.60
N ASP A 15 8.44 27.53 17.17
CA ASP A 15 6.98 27.44 17.10
C ASP A 15 6.47 27.89 15.72
N ILE A 16 5.63 27.08 15.09
CA ILE A 16 5.07 27.35 13.76
C ILE A 16 3.57 27.59 13.78
N SER A 17 2.89 27.35 14.90
CA SER A 17 1.48 27.69 15.06
C SER A 17 1.13 28.08 16.49
N ILE A 18 0.07 28.89 16.63
CA ILE A 18 -0.52 29.29 17.90
C ILE A 18 -2.02 29.03 17.81
N SER A 19 -2.57 28.34 18.80
CA SER A 19 -4.00 28.01 18.88
C SER A 19 -4.56 28.27 20.28
N LEU A 20 -5.89 28.33 20.39
CA LEU A 20 -6.58 28.39 21.68
C LEU A 20 -7.10 26.99 22.03
N ASN A 21 -6.83 26.56 23.24
CA ASN A 21 -7.40 25.33 23.80
C ASN A 21 -8.85 25.55 24.24
N LYS A 22 -9.54 24.46 24.62
CA LYS A 22 -10.94 24.46 25.09
C LYS A 22 -11.18 25.40 26.28
N ASP A 23 -10.15 25.61 27.10
CA ASP A 23 -10.19 26.46 28.29
C ASP A 23 -9.88 27.94 27.99
N GLY A 24 -9.70 28.31 26.72
CA GLY A 24 -9.29 29.67 26.31
C GLY A 24 -7.80 29.96 26.48
N ASN A 25 -7.01 28.98 26.91
CA ASN A 25 -5.55 29.10 27.05
C ASN A 25 -4.84 29.04 25.70
N VAL A 26 -3.77 29.84 25.56
CA VAL A 26 -2.93 29.86 24.35
C VAL A 26 -1.97 28.66 24.36
N LYS A 27 -1.90 27.96 23.23
CA LYS A 27 -0.98 26.84 22.99
C LYS A 27 -0.08 27.17 21.81
N PHE A 28 1.23 27.09 22.05
CA PHE A 28 2.25 27.16 21.02
C PHE A 28 2.58 25.74 20.53
N SER A 29 2.83 25.57 19.23
CA SER A 29 3.14 24.28 18.65
C SER A 29 4.26 24.40 17.61
N THR A 30 5.23 23.50 17.72
CA THR A 30 6.36 23.32 16.80
C THR A 30 6.04 22.35 15.65
N GLU A 31 4.84 21.79 15.65
CA GLU A 31 4.35 20.82 14.67
C GLU A 31 3.09 21.32 13.95
N ILE A 32 2.95 20.92 12.69
CA ILE A 32 1.72 21.02 11.90
C ILE A 32 0.70 20.08 12.56
N LEU A 33 -0.55 20.56 12.65
CA LEU A 33 -1.66 19.82 13.23
C LEU A 33 -1.74 18.39 12.66
N ILE A 34 -1.97 17.41 13.55
CA ILE A 34 -1.97 15.97 13.22
C ILE A 34 -2.97 15.65 12.10
N ALA A 35 -4.10 16.35 12.04
CA ALA A 35 -5.07 16.24 10.96
C ALA A 35 -4.59 17.00 9.71
N ASN A 36 -3.68 16.40 8.96
CA ASN A 36 -3.22 16.89 7.67
C ASN A 36 -3.08 15.73 6.67
N ARG A 37 -2.95 16.06 5.38
CA ARG A 37 -2.80 15.08 4.29
C ARG A 37 -1.35 14.90 3.83
N LEU A 38 -0.39 15.47 4.56
CA LEU A 38 1.03 15.36 4.20
C LEU A 38 1.54 14.00 4.67
N SER A 39 2.45 13.40 3.89
CA SER A 39 3.20 12.24 4.40
C SER A 39 4.02 12.65 5.62
N PRO A 40 4.24 11.76 6.61
CA PRO A 40 5.02 12.11 7.81
C PRO A 40 6.41 12.67 7.49
N LEU A 41 7.05 12.16 6.44
CA LEU A 41 8.36 12.62 5.98
C LEU A 41 8.30 14.04 5.40
N PHE A 42 7.34 14.30 4.51
CA PHE A 42 7.19 15.62 3.91
C PHE A 42 6.73 16.67 4.94
N LYS A 43 5.84 16.26 5.87
CA LYS A 43 5.43 17.07 7.02
C LYS A 43 6.65 17.60 7.77
N ARG A 44 7.59 16.72 8.12
CA ARG A 44 8.82 17.09 8.83
C ARG A 44 9.67 18.11 8.06
N TYR A 45 9.85 17.91 6.75
CA TYR A 45 10.60 18.86 5.92
C TYR A 45 9.94 20.23 5.83
N ILE A 46 8.61 20.27 5.71
CA ILE A 46 7.86 21.52 5.71
C ILE A 46 7.89 22.18 7.09
N GLU A 47 7.82 21.44 8.19
CA GLU A 47 7.97 21.99 9.54
C GLU A 47 9.33 22.65 9.74
N ASP A 48 10.42 21.97 9.34
CA ASP A 48 11.77 22.51 9.40
C ASP A 48 11.88 23.81 8.59
N TRP A 49 11.29 23.84 7.38
CA TRP A 49 11.24 25.04 6.56
C TRP A 49 10.38 26.16 7.16
N LEU A 50 9.21 25.84 7.73
CA LEU A 50 8.31 26.79 8.38
C LEU A 50 8.97 27.44 9.59
N ARG A 51 9.82 26.72 10.35
CA ARG A 51 10.59 27.31 11.45
C ARG A 51 11.52 28.43 10.98
N LEU A 52 12.09 28.32 9.78
CA LEU A 52 12.91 29.40 9.21
C LEU A 52 12.07 30.63 8.83
N LEU A 53 10.86 30.40 8.32
CA LEU A 53 10.00 31.43 7.76
C LEU A 53 9.16 32.15 8.83
N LEU A 54 8.65 31.42 9.82
CA LEU A 54 7.70 31.90 10.82
C LEU A 54 8.37 32.44 12.08
N VAL A 55 9.69 32.68 12.06
CA VAL A 55 10.37 33.44 13.12
C VAL A 55 9.74 34.82 13.24
N PHE A 56 9.39 35.20 14.47
CA PHE A 56 8.74 36.47 14.76
C PHE A 56 9.67 37.66 14.47
N ASP A 57 10.92 37.60 14.94
CA ASP A 57 11.94 38.62 14.70
C ASP A 57 12.33 38.68 13.21
N SER A 58 12.07 39.82 12.57
CA SER A 58 12.36 40.07 11.16
C SER A 58 13.84 39.96 10.82
N ASN A 59 14.74 40.27 11.76
CA ASN A 59 16.19 40.27 11.52
C ASN A 59 16.78 38.86 11.60
N ARG A 60 16.15 37.96 12.37
CA ARG A 60 16.56 36.56 12.54
C ARG A 60 15.82 35.60 11.63
N ARG A 61 14.74 36.04 10.98
CA ARG A 61 14.00 35.25 9.99
C ARG A 61 14.91 34.79 8.85
N GLY A 62 14.80 33.52 8.51
CA GLY A 62 15.66 32.88 7.51
C GLY A 62 17.08 32.57 7.99
N TYR A 63 17.40 32.75 9.28
CA TYR A 63 18.66 32.25 9.84
C TYR A 63 18.47 30.85 10.45
N TYR A 64 19.45 29.98 10.23
CA TYR A 64 19.54 28.68 10.89
C TYR A 64 20.93 28.53 11.50
N ARG A 65 21.00 28.30 12.82
CA ARG A 65 22.27 28.14 13.57
C ARG A 65 23.30 29.24 13.30
N GLY A 66 22.85 30.49 13.15
CA GLY A 66 23.72 31.66 12.92
C GLY A 66 24.04 31.96 11.45
N GLU A 67 23.64 31.10 10.52
CA GLU A 67 23.84 31.32 9.08
C GLU A 67 22.55 31.79 8.40
N LYS A 68 22.65 32.81 7.54
CA LYS A 68 21.53 33.23 6.70
C LYS A 68 21.28 32.18 5.61
N LYS A 69 20.13 31.53 5.64
CA LYS A 69 19.70 30.57 4.63
C LYS A 69 18.86 31.27 3.57
N HIS A 70 18.98 30.78 2.33
CA HIS A 70 18.09 31.19 1.25
C HIS A 70 16.78 30.40 1.37
N VAL A 71 15.80 30.96 2.07
CA VAL A 71 14.54 30.26 2.42
C VAL A 71 13.82 29.64 1.21
N PHE A 72 13.88 30.29 0.04
CA PHE A 72 13.31 29.72 -1.18
C PHE A 72 14.14 28.58 -1.77
N ALA A 73 15.47 28.62 -1.65
CA ALA A 73 16.32 27.53 -2.07
C ALA A 73 16.14 26.30 -1.16
N GLU A 74 15.92 26.50 0.14
CA GLU A 74 15.57 25.41 1.07
C GLU A 74 14.20 24.79 0.71
N LEU A 75 13.21 25.60 0.36
CA LEU A 75 11.91 25.09 -0.12
C LEU A 75 12.08 24.29 -1.41
N GLU A 76 12.83 24.83 -2.37
CA GLU A 76 13.11 24.15 -3.63
C GLU A 76 13.84 22.82 -3.41
N ALA A 77 14.81 22.78 -2.49
CA ALA A 77 15.47 21.55 -2.09
C ALA A 77 14.49 20.52 -1.50
N VAL A 78 13.53 20.94 -0.67
CA VAL A 78 12.49 20.08 -0.13
C VAL A 78 11.55 19.56 -1.24
N LEU A 79 11.14 20.42 -2.17
CA LEU A 79 10.25 20.06 -3.28
C LEU A 79 10.91 19.14 -4.31
N ASN A 80 12.22 19.23 -4.49
CA ASN A 80 12.99 18.39 -5.40
C ASN A 80 13.31 16.99 -4.83
N LYS A 81 12.96 16.71 -3.57
CA LYS A 81 13.15 15.38 -2.98
C LYS A 81 12.20 14.37 -3.61
N LYS A 82 12.77 13.25 -4.06
CA LYS A 82 12.01 12.10 -4.57
C LYS A 82 11.53 11.25 -3.39
N MET A 83 10.22 11.02 -3.32
CA MET A 83 9.60 10.22 -2.26
C MET A 83 8.84 9.05 -2.86
N LEU A 84 8.99 7.86 -2.29
CA LEU A 84 8.20 6.69 -2.62
C LEU A 84 7.25 6.36 -1.50
N LYS A 85 5.99 6.17 -1.87
CA LYS A 85 4.97 5.61 -1.01
C LYS A 85 5.05 4.10 -1.07
N VAL A 86 5.14 3.47 0.09
CA VAL A 86 5.08 2.01 0.24
C VAL A 86 3.89 1.69 1.12
N PHE A 87 2.94 0.91 0.60
CA PHE A 87 1.81 0.42 1.39
C PHE A 87 2.12 -0.99 1.89
N SER A 88 2.25 -1.15 3.20
CA SER A 88 2.40 -2.46 3.82
C SER A 88 1.03 -3.08 4.07
N VAL A 89 0.73 -4.10 3.28
CA VAL A 89 -0.54 -4.85 3.36
C VAL A 89 -0.60 -5.69 4.64
N TYR A 90 0.56 -6.10 5.16
CA TYR A 90 0.67 -6.94 6.36
C TYR A 90 0.16 -6.24 7.64
N ASN A 91 0.45 -4.95 7.79
CA ASN A 91 0.10 -4.17 8.99
C ASN A 91 -0.72 -2.91 8.71
N TYR A 92 -1.23 -2.76 7.48
CA TYR A 92 -2.08 -1.64 7.03
C TYR A 92 -1.43 -0.28 7.25
N ARG A 93 -0.14 -0.14 6.90
CA ARG A 93 0.61 1.11 7.08
C ARG A 93 1.08 1.69 5.78
N ASN A 94 0.84 2.99 5.63
CA ASN A 94 1.47 3.84 4.64
C ASN A 94 2.83 4.32 5.14
N LEU A 95 3.88 3.90 4.44
CA LEU A 95 5.25 4.29 4.69
C LEU A 95 5.70 5.20 3.56
N THR A 96 6.58 6.16 3.87
CA THR A 96 7.13 7.07 2.86
C THR A 96 8.63 7.17 3.06
N TYR A 97 9.36 6.92 1.99
CA TYR A 97 10.82 6.90 1.99
C TYR A 97 11.36 7.93 1.01
N GLU A 98 12.42 8.63 1.40
CA GLU A 98 13.22 9.44 0.47
C GLU A 98 14.09 8.52 -0.38
N ILE A 99 14.11 8.77 -1.69
CA ILE A 99 14.89 8.01 -2.65
C ILE A 99 15.89 8.94 -3.34
N THR A 100 17.07 8.39 -3.59
CA THR A 100 18.11 8.99 -4.43
C THR A 100 18.37 8.11 -5.66
N ASN A 101 19.09 8.65 -6.64
CA ASN A 101 19.49 7.91 -7.85
C ASN A 101 20.36 6.66 -7.57
N SER A 102 20.91 6.56 -6.36
CA SER A 102 21.74 5.43 -5.91
C SER A 102 20.99 4.42 -5.03
N THR A 103 19.74 4.69 -4.65
CA THR A 103 19.00 3.82 -3.73
C THR A 103 18.62 2.52 -4.43
N SER A 104 19.14 1.40 -3.91
CA SER A 104 18.82 0.05 -4.38
C SER A 104 17.59 -0.52 -3.68
N LEU A 105 17.00 -1.58 -4.24
CA LEU A 105 15.95 -2.34 -3.55
C LEU A 105 16.44 -2.93 -2.23
N SER A 106 17.70 -3.36 -2.16
CA SER A 106 18.29 -3.86 -0.90
C SER A 106 18.28 -2.80 0.20
N ASP A 107 18.62 -1.55 -0.13
CA ASP A 107 18.61 -0.44 0.84
C ASP A 107 17.18 -0.18 1.33
N LEU A 108 16.21 -0.16 0.41
CA LEU A 108 14.80 0.02 0.74
C LEU A 108 14.28 -1.11 1.64
N LYS A 109 14.65 -2.37 1.36
CA LYS A 109 14.28 -3.53 2.19
C LYS A 109 14.76 -3.40 3.63
N LEU A 110 15.98 -2.90 3.84
CA LEU A 110 16.54 -2.67 5.18
C LEU A 110 15.80 -1.56 5.93
N LEU A 111 15.43 -0.48 5.25
CA LEU A 111 14.62 0.61 5.84
C LEU A 111 13.24 0.11 6.25
N ILE A 112 12.61 -0.70 5.39
CA ILE A 112 11.31 -1.30 5.66
C ILE A 112 11.40 -2.33 6.79
N GLU A 113 12.45 -3.13 6.85
CA GLU A 113 12.67 -4.10 7.94
C GLU A 113 12.74 -3.39 9.29
N ARG A 114 13.46 -2.26 9.37
CA ARG A 114 13.51 -1.42 10.57
C ARG A 114 12.13 -0.92 11.00
N ASP A 115 11.32 -0.46 10.06
CA ASP A 115 10.05 0.21 10.36
C ASP A 115 8.86 -0.77 10.53
N THR A 116 8.90 -1.92 9.85
CA THR A 116 7.81 -2.93 9.83
C THR A 116 8.13 -4.19 10.63
N GLN A 117 9.40 -4.43 10.95
CA GLN A 117 9.87 -5.68 11.56
C GLN A 117 9.66 -6.92 10.68
N ILE A 118 9.46 -6.73 9.36
CA ILE A 118 9.39 -7.82 8.38
C ILE A 118 10.81 -8.08 7.87
N PRO A 119 11.37 -9.29 8.04
CA PRO A 119 12.72 -9.61 7.58
C PRO A 119 12.89 -9.41 6.08
N LYS A 120 14.06 -8.94 5.63
CA LYS A 120 14.39 -8.72 4.20
C LYS A 120 13.96 -9.89 3.28
N GLU A 121 14.19 -11.11 3.74
CA GLU A 121 13.91 -12.37 3.01
C GLU A 121 12.41 -12.60 2.76
N ASP A 122 11.56 -12.12 3.67
CA ASP A 122 10.12 -12.34 3.66
C ASP A 122 9.34 -11.20 3.01
N GLN A 123 10.02 -10.12 2.60
CA GLN A 123 9.42 -8.99 1.90
C GLN A 123 9.20 -9.33 0.41
N LEU A 124 7.97 -9.12 -0.06
CA LEU A 124 7.57 -9.27 -1.46
C LEU A 124 6.98 -7.96 -1.96
N PHE A 125 7.55 -7.40 -3.02
CA PHE A 125 7.13 -6.11 -3.59
C PHE A 125 6.39 -6.29 -4.90
N VAL A 126 5.14 -5.83 -4.94
CA VAL A 126 4.32 -5.77 -6.15
C VAL A 126 4.18 -4.30 -6.54
N PHE A 127 4.68 -3.95 -7.72
CA PHE A 127 4.49 -2.62 -8.30
C PHE A 127 3.45 -2.63 -9.41
N ASP A 128 3.50 -3.65 -10.27
CA ASP A 128 2.54 -3.82 -11.35
C ASP A 128 2.24 -5.30 -11.63
N VAL A 129 1.21 -5.56 -12.44
CA VAL A 129 0.74 -6.91 -12.80
C VAL A 129 1.88 -7.78 -13.32
N GLU A 130 2.76 -7.21 -14.14
CA GLU A 130 3.86 -7.94 -14.79
C GLU A 130 5.17 -7.90 -13.99
N THR A 131 5.32 -6.93 -13.07
CA THR A 131 6.60 -6.59 -12.44
C THR A 131 6.58 -6.94 -10.96
N LEU A 132 7.13 -8.11 -10.64
CA LEU A 132 7.67 -8.39 -9.31
C LEU A 132 9.15 -8.02 -9.30
N ILE A 133 9.54 -7.19 -8.33
CA ILE A 133 10.92 -6.74 -8.20
C ILE A 133 11.64 -7.74 -7.29
N TYR A 134 12.41 -8.63 -7.90
CA TYR A 134 13.21 -9.62 -7.19
C TYR A 134 14.68 -9.27 -7.11
N ASP A 135 15.18 -8.44 -8.04
CA ASP A 135 16.59 -8.08 -8.08
C ASP A 135 16.89 -7.04 -6.99
N ASP A 136 17.72 -7.42 -6.03
CA ASP A 136 18.19 -6.56 -4.94
C ASP A 136 19.00 -5.36 -5.46
N ASN A 137 19.59 -5.46 -6.66
CA ASN A 137 20.32 -4.37 -7.32
C ASN A 137 19.41 -3.44 -8.12
N PHE A 138 18.11 -3.76 -8.21
CA PHE A 138 17.16 -2.93 -8.94
C PHE A 138 17.13 -1.52 -8.36
N LYS A 139 17.33 -0.52 -9.23
CA LYS A 139 17.29 0.88 -8.83
C LYS A 139 15.84 1.34 -8.75
N ILE A 140 15.40 1.67 -7.54
CA ILE A 140 14.00 2.05 -7.23
C ILE A 140 13.57 3.30 -7.99
N ILE A 141 14.52 4.14 -8.39
CA ILE A 141 14.22 5.38 -9.11
C ILE A 141 13.48 5.17 -10.44
N HIS A 142 13.68 4.03 -11.09
CA HIS A 142 12.97 3.72 -12.32
C HIS A 142 11.45 3.62 -12.10
N LEU A 143 11.01 3.13 -10.94
CA LEU A 143 9.58 3.10 -10.57
C LEU A 143 9.01 4.51 -10.38
N HIS A 144 9.84 5.40 -9.83
CA HIS A 144 9.45 6.77 -9.55
C HIS A 144 9.30 7.59 -10.84
N GLU A 145 10.13 7.32 -11.85
CA GLU A 145 10.06 7.96 -13.16
C GLU A 145 8.86 7.48 -13.99
N GLU A 146 8.48 6.21 -13.86
CA GLU A 146 7.34 5.64 -14.58
C GLU A 146 5.98 6.04 -13.99
N ASN A 147 5.85 6.16 -12.66
CA ASN A 147 4.59 6.54 -12.03
C ASN A 147 4.76 7.10 -10.60
N PHE A 148 4.98 8.42 -10.50
CA PHE A 148 5.20 9.13 -9.24
C PHE A 148 4.11 8.91 -8.17
N GLN A 149 2.86 8.68 -8.60
CA GLN A 149 1.71 8.59 -7.68
C GLN A 149 1.38 7.16 -7.22
N LYS A 150 1.91 6.13 -7.88
CA LYS A 150 1.53 4.75 -7.59
C LYS A 150 2.31 4.22 -6.38
N PRO A 151 1.64 3.76 -5.31
CA PRO A 151 2.34 3.16 -4.18
C PRO A 151 2.93 1.80 -4.57
N LEU A 152 4.04 1.45 -3.93
CA LEU A 152 4.63 0.12 -3.98
C LEU A 152 3.97 -0.74 -2.90
N TYR A 153 3.44 -1.90 -3.26
CA TYR A 153 2.75 -2.77 -2.31
C TYR A 153 3.70 -3.81 -1.72
N LEU A 154 3.74 -3.88 -0.39
CA LEU A 154 4.56 -4.81 0.37
C LEU A 154 3.68 -5.92 0.97
N PHE A 155 4.02 -7.16 0.61
CA PHE A 155 3.43 -8.38 1.14
C PHE A 155 4.47 -9.17 1.93
N LYS A 156 4.00 -9.95 2.92
CA LYS A 156 4.82 -10.91 3.66
C LYS A 156 4.61 -12.30 3.05
N LYS A 157 5.68 -13.00 2.69
CA LYS A 157 5.59 -14.24 1.89
C LYS A 157 4.88 -15.41 2.58
N LYS A 158 5.03 -15.55 3.91
CA LYS A 158 4.70 -16.80 4.64
C LYS A 158 3.68 -16.63 5.75
N ASP A 159 3.04 -15.47 5.85
CA ASP A 159 2.20 -15.15 7.00
C ASP A 159 0.85 -14.57 6.59
N THR A 160 -0.11 -14.67 7.50
CA THR A 160 -1.43 -14.05 7.36
C THR A 160 -1.36 -12.57 7.75
N PHE A 161 -2.38 -11.81 7.33
CA PHE A 161 -2.50 -10.41 7.73
C PHE A 161 -2.67 -10.28 9.26
N VAL A 162 -2.15 -9.21 9.85
CA VAL A 162 -2.30 -8.95 11.29
C VAL A 162 -3.65 -8.32 11.55
N ASP A 163 -4.44 -8.84 12.48
CA ASP A 163 -5.68 -8.17 12.88
C ASP A 163 -5.41 -6.75 13.37
N ARG A 164 -6.08 -5.77 12.76
CA ARG A 164 -5.92 -4.35 13.10
C ARG A 164 -6.98 -3.92 14.09
N GLU A 165 -6.55 -3.61 15.31
CA GLU A 165 -7.39 -2.88 16.27
C GLU A 165 -7.42 -1.39 15.92
N VAL A 166 -8.58 -0.90 15.46
CA VAL A 166 -8.79 0.52 15.16
C VAL A 166 -8.98 1.30 16.46
N LYS A 167 -7.94 2.04 16.89
CA LYS A 167 -8.01 2.90 18.06
C LYS A 167 -8.63 4.25 17.69
N LEU A 168 -9.88 4.45 18.09
CA LEU A 168 -10.60 5.71 17.85
C LEU A 168 -9.85 6.89 18.48
N PRO A 169 -9.57 7.97 17.73
CA PRO A 169 -8.95 9.18 18.28
C PRO A 169 -9.79 9.78 19.40
N GLN A 170 -9.14 10.42 20.38
CA GLN A 170 -9.82 11.03 21.54
C GLN A 170 -10.93 12.02 21.12
N HIS A 171 -10.72 12.78 20.04
CA HIS A 171 -11.72 13.71 19.51
C HIS A 171 -12.99 12.99 19.01
N VAL A 172 -12.82 11.84 18.34
CA VAL A 172 -13.94 11.01 17.87
C VAL A 172 -14.66 10.36 19.06
N GLN A 173 -13.91 9.81 20.02
CA GLN A 173 -14.49 9.27 21.25
C GLN A 173 -15.25 10.35 22.05
N THR A 174 -14.74 11.58 22.07
CA THR A 174 -15.40 12.71 22.72
C THR A 174 -16.70 13.02 22.00
N LEU A 175 -16.70 13.14 20.67
CA LEU A 175 -17.92 13.38 19.90
C LEU A 175 -18.98 12.30 20.16
N LEU A 176 -18.60 11.02 20.14
CA LEU A 176 -19.51 9.89 20.41
C LEU A 176 -20.10 9.89 21.83
N LYS A 177 -19.36 10.43 22.81
CA LYS A 177 -19.80 10.50 24.21
C LYS A 177 -20.60 11.77 24.53
N THR A 178 -20.46 12.82 23.73
CA THR A 178 -21.04 14.13 24.08
C THR A 178 -22.45 14.21 23.54
N LYS A 179 -23.45 14.25 24.42
CA LYS A 179 -24.87 14.31 24.04
C LYS A 179 -25.33 15.71 23.65
N GLU A 180 -24.73 16.75 24.24
CA GLU A 180 -25.06 18.16 24.00
C GLU A 180 -23.81 18.99 24.33
N THR A 181 -23.25 19.73 23.35
CA THR A 181 -22.20 20.74 23.64
C THR A 181 -22.63 22.08 23.05
N SER A 182 -22.74 23.12 23.87
CA SER A 182 -23.23 24.44 23.46
C SER A 182 -22.19 25.31 22.72
N ALA A 183 -21.00 24.78 22.41
CA ALA A 183 -19.91 25.54 21.80
C ALA A 183 -19.71 25.15 20.33
N GLU A 184 -20.31 25.95 19.42
CA GLU A 184 -20.30 25.75 17.96
C GLU A 184 -18.89 25.55 17.37
N LEU A 185 -17.89 26.32 17.83
CA LEU A 185 -16.51 26.21 17.37
C LEU A 185 -15.84 24.88 17.75
N LEU A 186 -16.17 24.34 18.93
CA LEU A 186 -15.66 23.05 19.37
C LEU A 186 -16.32 21.90 18.60
N LEU A 187 -17.63 21.98 18.37
CA LEU A 187 -18.35 21.03 17.53
C LEU A 187 -17.75 21.00 16.12
N ARG A 188 -17.54 22.15 15.48
CA ARG A 188 -16.94 22.23 14.13
C ARG A 188 -15.58 21.54 14.06
N SER A 189 -14.71 21.77 15.05
CA SER A 189 -13.40 21.11 15.11
C SER A 189 -13.53 19.59 15.33
N LEU A 190 -14.42 19.15 16.23
CA LEU A 190 -14.66 17.73 16.49
C LEU A 190 -15.21 16.99 15.26
N TYR A 191 -16.17 17.59 14.54
CA TYR A 191 -16.68 17.04 13.29
C TYR A 191 -15.59 16.99 12.21
N ALA A 192 -14.80 18.06 12.05
CA ALA A 192 -13.71 18.08 11.07
C ALA A 192 -12.68 16.97 11.35
N HIS A 193 -12.30 16.75 12.61
CA HIS A 193 -11.40 15.65 12.99
C HIS A 193 -12.03 14.28 12.76
N THR A 194 -13.33 14.13 13.00
CA THR A 194 -14.04 12.86 12.80
C THR A 194 -14.17 12.52 11.32
N VAL A 195 -14.58 13.48 10.49
CA VAL A 195 -14.65 13.32 9.02
C VAL A 195 -13.26 13.03 8.46
N SER A 196 -12.21 13.71 8.94
CA SER A 196 -10.84 13.43 8.53
C SER A 196 -10.40 12.01 8.89
N PHE A 197 -10.78 11.52 10.07
CA PHE A 197 -10.46 10.15 10.49
C PHE A 197 -11.19 9.11 9.63
N ILE A 198 -12.51 9.28 9.43
CA ILE A 198 -13.29 8.38 8.57
C ILE A 198 -12.74 8.38 7.13
N GLY A 199 -12.36 9.55 6.61
CA GLY A 199 -11.73 9.66 5.30
C GLY A 199 -10.42 8.88 5.20
N GLN A 200 -9.55 8.96 6.21
CA GLN A 200 -8.29 8.21 6.26
C GLN A 200 -8.52 6.70 6.34
N GLU A 201 -9.50 6.25 7.12
CA GLU A 201 -9.87 4.83 7.21
C GLU A 201 -10.42 4.30 5.88
N LYS A 202 -11.25 5.11 5.20
CA LYS A 202 -11.74 4.79 3.85
C LYS A 202 -10.60 4.67 2.84
N GLU A 203 -9.70 5.66 2.78
CA GLU A 203 -8.52 5.63 1.89
C GLU A 203 -7.65 4.38 2.15
N LEU A 204 -7.50 3.98 3.41
CA LEU A 204 -6.78 2.77 3.81
C LEU A 204 -7.41 1.48 3.26
N ILE A 205 -8.74 1.40 3.29
CA ILE A 205 -9.49 0.25 2.74
C ILE A 205 -9.34 0.22 1.22
N GLU A 206 -9.55 1.35 0.55
CA GLU A 206 -9.39 1.44 -0.91
C GLU A 206 -7.97 1.05 -1.36
N GLU A 207 -6.93 1.49 -0.65
CA GLU A 207 -5.55 1.09 -0.95
C GLU A 207 -5.30 -0.41 -0.72
N PHE A 208 -5.91 -0.98 0.32
CA PHE A 208 -5.83 -2.41 0.57
C PHE A 208 -6.50 -3.23 -0.55
N ASP A 209 -7.65 -2.80 -1.03
CA ASP A 209 -8.36 -3.47 -2.12
C ASP A 209 -7.56 -3.43 -3.42
N VAL A 210 -6.99 -2.26 -3.75
CA VAL A 210 -6.11 -2.13 -4.92
C VAL A 210 -4.88 -3.02 -4.79
N ALA A 211 -4.28 -3.11 -3.59
CA ALA A 211 -3.15 -4.00 -3.32
C ALA A 211 -3.51 -5.47 -3.57
N LEU A 212 -4.63 -5.94 -3.01
CA LEU A 212 -5.11 -7.31 -3.18
C LEU A 212 -5.42 -7.62 -4.64
N LEU A 213 -6.12 -6.73 -5.33
CA LEU A 213 -6.42 -6.90 -6.76
C LEU A 213 -5.14 -7.00 -7.59
N GLN A 214 -4.13 -6.19 -7.29
CA GLN A 214 -2.83 -6.30 -7.97
C GLN A 214 -2.14 -7.62 -7.68
N GLN A 215 -2.17 -8.11 -6.43
CA GLN A 215 -1.59 -9.41 -6.09
C GLN A 215 -2.31 -10.55 -6.84
N ILE A 216 -3.64 -10.51 -6.90
CA ILE A 216 -4.45 -11.48 -7.65
C ILE A 216 -4.10 -11.44 -9.14
N ASN A 217 -4.06 -10.24 -9.74
CA ASN A 217 -3.69 -10.08 -11.14
C ASN A 217 -2.27 -10.57 -11.43
N HIS A 218 -1.33 -10.30 -10.53
CA HIS A 218 0.03 -10.81 -10.62
C HIS A 218 0.06 -12.35 -10.59
N ILE A 219 -0.69 -12.96 -9.67
CA ILE A 219 -0.82 -14.42 -9.60
C ILE A 219 -1.39 -14.98 -10.92
N ILE A 220 -2.45 -14.36 -11.47
CA ILE A 220 -3.05 -14.76 -12.75
C ILE A 220 -2.04 -14.66 -13.90
N PHE A 221 -1.23 -13.60 -13.92
CA PHE A 221 -0.15 -13.42 -14.89
C PHE A 221 0.90 -14.53 -14.80
N GLN A 222 1.36 -14.85 -13.58
CA GLN A 222 2.29 -15.96 -13.36
C GLN A 222 1.71 -17.30 -13.80
N PHE A 223 0.44 -17.56 -13.50
CA PHE A 223 -0.26 -18.75 -13.98
C PHE A 223 -0.28 -18.83 -15.51
N SER A 224 -0.50 -17.69 -16.18
CA SER A 224 -0.50 -17.63 -17.64
C SER A 224 0.88 -17.93 -18.23
N ASN A 225 1.95 -17.43 -17.63
CA ASN A 225 3.32 -17.71 -18.03
C ASN A 225 3.70 -19.17 -17.80
N LEU A 226 3.34 -19.72 -16.64
CA LEU A 226 3.54 -21.12 -16.31
C LEU A 226 2.80 -22.05 -17.29
N LYS A 227 1.57 -21.69 -17.69
CA LYS A 227 0.80 -22.42 -18.71
C LYS A 227 1.50 -22.41 -20.08
N LYS A 228 2.11 -21.29 -20.49
CA LYS A 228 2.92 -21.21 -21.73
C LYS A 228 4.14 -22.13 -21.64
N LEU A 229 4.91 -22.03 -20.54
CA LEU A 229 6.09 -22.85 -20.31
C LEU A 229 5.73 -24.34 -20.32
N TYR A 230 4.65 -24.71 -19.63
CA TYR A 230 4.12 -26.06 -19.59
C TYR A 230 3.78 -26.61 -20.99
N LYS A 231 3.11 -25.81 -21.84
CA LYS A 231 2.80 -26.20 -23.21
C LYS A 231 4.08 -26.48 -24.02
N THR A 232 5.09 -25.62 -23.89
CA THR A 232 6.40 -25.80 -24.54
C THR A 232 7.10 -27.06 -24.05
N THR A 233 7.14 -27.30 -22.74
CA THR A 233 7.78 -28.50 -22.17
C THR A 233 7.07 -29.77 -22.63
N ARG A 234 5.74 -29.79 -22.67
CA ARG A 234 4.95 -30.93 -23.17
C ARG A 234 5.25 -31.22 -24.65
N GLN A 235 5.39 -30.19 -25.48
CA GLN A 235 5.78 -30.36 -26.89
C GLN A 235 7.19 -30.95 -27.03
N ASN A 236 8.13 -30.51 -26.19
CA ASN A 236 9.49 -31.04 -26.17
C ASN A 236 9.53 -32.50 -25.70
N LEU A 237 8.74 -32.86 -24.69
CA LEU A 237 8.62 -34.25 -24.23
C LEU A 237 8.01 -35.16 -25.30
N ALA A 238 6.98 -34.70 -26.03
CA ALA A 238 6.41 -35.46 -27.13
C ALA A 238 7.44 -35.72 -28.25
N ARG A 239 8.26 -34.72 -28.58
CA ARG A 239 9.37 -34.87 -29.55
C ARG A 239 10.41 -35.88 -29.06
N LEU A 240 10.79 -35.80 -27.79
CA LEU A 240 11.73 -36.74 -27.18
C LEU A 240 11.20 -38.18 -27.22
N ASN A 241 9.92 -38.38 -26.93
CA ASN A 241 9.28 -39.70 -27.00
C ASN A 241 9.32 -40.28 -28.42
N ILE A 242 9.04 -39.46 -29.46
CA ILE A 242 9.16 -39.90 -30.86
C ILE A 242 10.61 -40.29 -31.17
N GLN A 243 11.58 -39.49 -30.74
CA GLN A 243 13.00 -39.81 -30.95
C GLN A 243 13.42 -41.12 -30.27
N ILE A 244 12.94 -41.36 -29.05
CA ILE A 244 13.12 -42.61 -28.31
C ILE A 244 12.50 -43.79 -29.06
N GLU A 245 11.29 -43.63 -29.60
CA GLU A 245 10.60 -44.67 -30.34
C GLU A 245 11.32 -45.02 -31.65
N CYS A 246 11.74 -44.00 -32.43
CA CYS A 246 12.56 -44.19 -33.62
C CYS A 246 13.88 -44.91 -33.29
N TYR A 247 14.53 -44.54 -32.18
CA TYR A 247 15.74 -45.21 -31.73
C TYR A 247 15.50 -46.69 -31.42
N ASN A 248 14.44 -47.03 -30.67
CA ASN A 248 14.10 -48.41 -30.33
C ASN A 248 13.82 -49.24 -31.59
N GLN A 249 13.07 -48.69 -32.55
CA GLN A 249 12.80 -49.35 -33.84
C GLN A 249 14.10 -49.59 -34.64
N CYS A 250 14.98 -48.59 -34.73
CA CYS A 250 16.29 -48.74 -35.35
C CYS A 250 17.14 -49.80 -34.64
N GLN A 251 17.08 -49.87 -33.30
CA GLN A 251 17.81 -50.85 -32.51
C GLN A 251 17.28 -52.28 -32.74
N GLU A 252 15.96 -52.49 -32.78
CA GLU A 252 15.35 -53.79 -33.10
C GLU A 252 15.73 -54.25 -34.51
N TRP A 253 15.74 -53.33 -35.47
CA TRP A 253 16.21 -53.59 -36.82
C TRP A 253 17.70 -53.96 -36.87
N CYS A 254 18.58 -53.20 -36.19
CA CYS A 254 20.00 -53.54 -36.10
C CYS A 254 20.23 -54.90 -35.40
N SER A 255 19.48 -55.19 -34.34
CA SER A 255 19.60 -56.45 -33.58
C SER A 255 19.13 -57.67 -34.38
N SER A 256 18.23 -57.49 -35.34
CA SER A 256 17.77 -58.56 -36.25
C SER A 256 18.66 -58.75 -37.47
N THR A 257 19.51 -57.77 -37.79
CA THR A 257 20.37 -57.79 -39.00
C THR A 257 21.84 -58.07 -38.69
N VAL A 258 22.32 -57.78 -37.47
CA VAL A 258 23.71 -57.96 -37.06
C VAL A 258 23.87 -59.26 -36.26
N THR A 259 24.58 -60.25 -36.83
CA THR A 259 24.99 -61.47 -36.12
C THR A 259 25.96 -61.12 -34.99
N SER A 260 25.58 -61.54 -33.79
CA SER A 260 26.26 -61.28 -32.54
C SER A 260 27.60 -62.03 -32.52
N SER A 261 28.73 -61.33 -32.70
CA SER A 261 30.00 -61.88 -32.19
C SER A 261 31.16 -60.91 -31.93
N GLU A 262 31.22 -59.64 -32.37
CA GLU A 262 32.51 -58.92 -32.25
C GLU A 262 32.52 -57.44 -31.83
N ASN A 263 31.60 -56.92 -31.01
CA ASN A 263 31.79 -55.56 -30.47
C ASN A 263 31.31 -55.35 -29.03
N GLU A 264 32.20 -55.64 -28.09
CA GLU A 264 32.04 -55.37 -26.66
C GLU A 264 31.89 -53.86 -26.37
N GLU A 265 32.59 -53.00 -27.11
CA GLU A 265 32.42 -51.53 -27.05
C GLU A 265 31.01 -51.08 -27.47
N TYR A 266 30.41 -51.74 -28.47
CA TYR A 266 29.05 -51.44 -28.91
C TYR A 266 28.01 -51.82 -27.85
N LEU A 267 28.22 -52.93 -27.13
CA LEU A 267 27.38 -53.33 -26.00
C LEU A 267 27.50 -52.35 -24.82
N ILE A 268 28.70 -51.84 -24.53
CA ILE A 268 28.92 -50.82 -23.50
C ILE A 268 28.21 -49.51 -23.89
N TYR A 269 28.33 -49.08 -25.15
CA TYR A 269 27.62 -47.92 -25.68
C TYR A 269 26.10 -48.06 -25.59
N LEU A 270 25.55 -49.21 -26.02
CA LEU A 270 24.12 -49.53 -25.90
C LEU A 270 23.64 -49.52 -24.44
N THR A 271 24.47 -49.98 -23.51
CA THR A 271 24.12 -49.99 -22.08
C THR A 271 24.06 -48.57 -21.51
N LYS A 272 24.97 -47.68 -21.93
CA LYS A 272 24.97 -46.27 -21.55
C LYS A 272 23.76 -45.52 -22.13
N GLU A 273 23.42 -45.76 -23.39
CA GLU A 273 22.22 -45.22 -24.03
C GLU A 273 20.92 -45.68 -23.36
N ARG A 274 20.81 -46.98 -23.01
CA ARG A 274 19.66 -47.49 -22.24
C ARG A 274 19.47 -46.79 -20.90
N LYS A 275 20.56 -46.39 -20.23
CA LYS A 275 20.51 -45.62 -18.98
C LYS A 275 19.92 -44.23 -19.21
N TYR A 276 20.33 -43.53 -20.26
CA TYR A 276 19.76 -42.21 -20.61
C TYR A 276 18.29 -42.33 -21.00
N LEU A 277 17.92 -43.38 -21.73
CA LEU A 277 16.53 -43.64 -22.13
C LEU A 277 15.62 -43.89 -20.91
N ARG A 278 16.12 -44.62 -19.91
CA ARG A 278 15.41 -44.83 -18.64
C ARG A 278 15.24 -43.52 -17.87
N GLN A 279 16.29 -42.70 -17.78
CA GLN A 279 16.23 -41.39 -17.13
C GLN A 279 15.23 -40.45 -17.83
N ALA A 280 15.16 -40.49 -19.16
CA ALA A 280 14.18 -39.72 -19.93
C ALA A 280 12.73 -40.18 -19.69
N LYS A 281 12.49 -41.49 -19.56
CA LYS A 281 11.17 -42.02 -19.18
C LYS A 281 10.77 -41.62 -17.75
N GLU A 282 11.67 -41.76 -16.78
CA GLU A 282 11.43 -41.33 -15.39
C GLU A 282 11.15 -39.82 -15.32
N LEU A 283 11.89 -39.00 -16.07
CA LEU A 283 11.63 -37.56 -16.16
C LEU A 283 10.24 -37.26 -16.73
N THR A 284 9.80 -38.03 -17.72
CA THR A 284 8.48 -37.89 -18.35
C THR A 284 7.35 -38.26 -17.38
N GLU A 285 7.49 -39.35 -16.62
CA GLU A 285 6.53 -39.74 -15.58
C GLU A 285 6.44 -38.73 -14.44
N ASN A 286 7.59 -38.24 -13.95
CA ASN A 286 7.63 -37.19 -12.93
C ASN A 286 6.93 -35.90 -13.42
N PHE A 287 7.13 -35.55 -14.69
CA PHE A 287 6.49 -34.38 -15.29
C PHE A 287 4.97 -34.56 -15.46
N ASN A 288 4.50 -35.77 -15.80
CA ASN A 288 3.08 -36.09 -15.86
C ASN A 288 2.43 -36.06 -14.46
N SER A 289 3.11 -36.52 -13.41
CA SER A 289 2.63 -36.39 -12.03
C SER A 289 2.54 -34.92 -11.58
N LEU A 290 3.56 -34.11 -11.91
CA LEU A 290 3.52 -32.67 -11.68
C LEU A 290 2.37 -32.00 -12.43
N THR A 291 2.09 -32.46 -13.65
CA THR A 291 0.97 -32.00 -14.48
C THR A 291 -0.37 -32.27 -13.81
N GLU A 292 -0.59 -33.46 -13.26
CA GLU A 292 -1.83 -33.78 -12.56
C GLU A 292 -2.02 -32.93 -11.30
N MET A 293 -0.96 -32.73 -10.51
CA MET A 293 -1.00 -31.80 -9.38
C MET A 293 -1.31 -30.37 -9.85
N PHE A 294 -0.70 -29.92 -10.94
CA PHE A 294 -0.91 -28.59 -11.48
C PHE A 294 -2.33 -28.41 -12.04
N LEU A 295 -2.89 -29.42 -12.69
CA LEU A 295 -4.27 -29.43 -13.18
C LEU A 295 -5.28 -29.45 -12.02
N LYS A 296 -5.02 -30.20 -10.94
CA LYS A 296 -5.83 -30.14 -9.70
C LYS A 296 -5.79 -28.76 -9.04
N VAL A 297 -4.64 -28.09 -9.07
CA VAL A 297 -4.48 -26.70 -8.60
C VAL A 297 -5.13 -25.70 -9.56
N LEU A 298 -5.26 -26.05 -10.85
CA LEU A 298 -5.90 -25.25 -11.90
C LEU A 298 -7.40 -25.51 -12.08
N GLU A 299 -7.98 -26.58 -11.53
CA GLU A 299 -9.43 -26.83 -11.39
C GLU A 299 -10.10 -25.82 -10.41
N LYS A 300 -9.55 -24.61 -10.41
CA LYS A 300 -10.07 -23.32 -10.01
C LYS A 300 -11.35 -23.00 -10.80
N GLU A 301 -12.42 -23.74 -10.58
CA GLU A 301 -13.66 -23.06 -10.21
C GLU A 301 -13.46 -22.39 -8.84
N ALA A 302 -12.68 -22.98 -7.94
CA ALA A 302 -12.45 -22.44 -6.60
C ALA A 302 -11.79 -21.06 -6.59
N VAL A 303 -10.78 -20.77 -7.43
CA VAL A 303 -10.13 -19.43 -7.39
C VAL A 303 -10.85 -18.40 -8.24
N THR A 304 -11.49 -18.74 -9.36
CA THR A 304 -12.41 -17.80 -10.02
C THR A 304 -13.61 -17.51 -9.13
N LYS A 305 -14.24 -18.54 -8.53
CA LYS A 305 -15.32 -18.38 -7.55
C LYS A 305 -14.87 -17.65 -6.28
N TYR A 306 -13.65 -17.85 -5.80
CA TYR A 306 -13.10 -17.08 -4.68
C TYR A 306 -12.85 -15.63 -5.07
N VAL A 307 -12.33 -15.36 -6.27
CA VAL A 307 -12.17 -14.00 -6.82
C VAL A 307 -13.53 -13.32 -7.03
N ASP A 308 -14.52 -14.04 -7.54
CA ASP A 308 -15.87 -13.52 -7.75
C ASP A 308 -16.59 -13.30 -6.40
N ASN A 309 -16.42 -14.21 -5.44
CA ASN A 309 -16.93 -14.06 -4.07
C ASN A 309 -16.28 -12.87 -3.37
N LEU A 310 -14.97 -12.68 -3.52
CA LEU A 310 -14.25 -11.52 -2.97
C LEU A 310 -14.74 -10.21 -3.60
N LYS A 311 -14.89 -10.16 -4.93
CA LYS A 311 -15.47 -9.00 -5.62
C LYS A 311 -16.89 -8.71 -5.16
N THR A 312 -17.71 -9.75 -4.97
CA THR A 312 -19.09 -9.60 -4.52
C THR A 312 -19.16 -9.10 -3.07
N ALA A 313 -18.35 -9.67 -2.19
CA ALA A 313 -18.24 -9.24 -0.79
C ALA A 313 -17.71 -7.80 -0.68
N LEU A 314 -16.75 -7.44 -1.55
CA LEU A 314 -16.20 -6.10 -1.61
C LEU A 314 -17.26 -5.07 -2.04
N HIS A 315 -17.99 -5.33 -3.14
CA HIS A 315 -19.08 -4.44 -3.56
C HIS A 315 -20.20 -4.32 -2.54
N SER A 316 -20.50 -5.40 -1.80
CA SER A 316 -21.44 -5.34 -0.68
C SER A 316 -20.94 -4.42 0.43
N ALA A 317 -19.67 -4.55 0.84
CA ALA A 317 -19.08 -3.71 1.87
C ALA A 317 -19.00 -2.24 1.44
N GLU A 318 -18.66 -1.96 0.18
CA GLU A 318 -18.69 -0.61 -0.40
C GLU A 318 -20.10 0.01 -0.34
N ALA A 319 -21.13 -0.77 -0.66
CA ALA A 319 -22.52 -0.32 -0.60
C ALA A 319 -22.97 -0.05 0.83
N ASP A 320 -22.63 -0.93 1.77
CA ASP A 320 -22.96 -0.77 3.19
C ASP A 320 -22.27 0.47 3.80
N ILE A 321 -20.99 0.69 3.46
CA ILE A 321 -20.24 1.87 3.90
C ILE A 321 -20.81 3.14 3.26
N ALA A 322 -21.15 3.11 1.97
CA ALA A 322 -21.77 4.26 1.29
C ALA A 322 -23.13 4.60 1.90
N GLN A 323 -23.93 3.59 2.23
CA GLN A 323 -25.21 3.76 2.91
C GLN A 323 -25.01 4.37 4.31
N HIS A 324 -24.08 3.84 5.11
CA HIS A 324 -23.78 4.42 6.43
C HIS A 324 -23.24 5.85 6.37
N ILE A 325 -22.39 6.16 5.37
CA ILE A 325 -21.92 7.54 5.16
C ILE A 325 -23.09 8.45 4.79
N GLN A 326 -24.02 7.97 3.96
CA GLN A 326 -25.22 8.72 3.58
C GLN A 326 -26.14 8.94 4.78
N GLU A 327 -26.38 7.92 5.60
CA GLU A 327 -27.15 7.99 6.84
C GLU A 327 -26.53 9.00 7.83
N ILE A 328 -25.21 8.94 8.05
CA ILE A 328 -24.49 9.89 8.91
C ILE A 328 -24.52 11.31 8.33
N SER A 329 -24.42 11.46 7.00
CA SER A 329 -24.53 12.75 6.32
C SER A 329 -25.94 13.33 6.45
N ASP A 330 -26.97 12.50 6.30
CA ASP A 330 -28.37 12.90 6.40
C ASP A 330 -28.77 13.22 7.84
N GLU A 331 -28.29 12.45 8.82
CA GLU A 331 -28.43 12.73 10.25
C GLU A 331 -27.67 14.00 10.65
N GLY A 332 -26.43 14.17 10.19
CA GLY A 332 -25.65 15.39 10.43
C GLY A 332 -26.29 16.63 9.78
N SER A 333 -26.86 16.47 8.59
CA SER A 333 -27.61 17.52 7.89
C SER A 333 -28.96 17.82 8.53
N ALA A 334 -29.62 16.82 9.13
CA ALA A 334 -30.84 16.99 9.90
C ALA A 334 -30.55 17.69 11.24
N TYR A 335 -29.45 17.33 11.90
CA TYR A 335 -28.98 17.98 13.12
C TYR A 335 -28.62 19.45 12.89
N LEU A 336 -27.91 19.76 11.80
CA LEU A 336 -27.60 21.15 11.40
C LEU A 336 -28.85 21.94 11.00
N ARG A 337 -29.82 21.31 10.31
CA ARG A 337 -31.11 21.95 9.95
C ARG A 337 -32.00 22.20 11.16
N ASN A 338 -32.02 21.29 12.13
CA ASN A 338 -32.75 21.47 13.39
C ASN A 338 -32.07 22.51 14.28
N ALA A 339 -30.75 22.50 14.38
CA ALA A 339 -29.98 23.53 15.08
C ALA A 339 -30.22 24.94 14.48
N GLN A 340 -30.29 25.07 13.15
CA GLN A 340 -30.65 26.32 12.46
C GLN A 340 -32.11 26.74 12.70
N LYS A 341 -33.05 25.79 12.75
CA LYS A 341 -34.45 26.06 13.10
C LYS A 341 -34.60 26.55 14.54
N ASP A 342 -33.87 25.96 15.46
CA ASP A 342 -33.89 26.35 16.88
C ASP A 342 -33.24 27.73 17.09
N THR A 343 -32.18 28.07 16.34
CA THR A 343 -31.65 29.46 16.34
C THR A 343 -32.65 30.45 15.75
N PHE A 344 -33.42 30.05 14.73
CA PHE A 344 -34.44 30.91 14.11
C PHE A 344 -35.68 31.10 15.02
N CYS A 345 -36.07 30.07 15.78
CA CYS A 345 -37.11 30.16 16.80
C CYS A 345 -36.67 31.01 18.02
N LEU A 346 -35.40 30.94 18.43
CA LEU A 346 -34.84 31.80 19.47
C LEU A 346 -34.74 33.27 19.02
N TRP A 347 -34.45 33.54 17.74
CA TRP A 347 -34.45 34.91 17.20
C TRP A 347 -35.87 35.49 17.04
N ASN A 348 -36.86 34.68 16.66
CA ASN A 348 -38.25 35.14 16.55
C ASN A 348 -38.96 35.29 17.91
N GLY A 349 -38.45 34.66 18.97
CA GLY A 349 -38.92 34.84 20.35
C GLY A 349 -38.34 36.07 21.07
N VAL A 350 -37.30 36.70 20.53
CA VAL A 350 -36.60 37.85 21.16
C VAL A 350 -36.92 39.19 20.47
N ILE A 351 -37.63 39.20 19.33
CA ILE A 351 -37.89 40.43 18.54
C ILE A 351 -39.37 40.84 18.47
N LEU A 352 -40.27 40.25 19.27
CA LEU A 352 -41.61 40.85 19.47
C LEU A 352 -41.90 41.06 20.97
N PRO A 353 -41.63 42.27 21.50
CA PRO A 353 -42.31 42.73 22.70
C PRO A 353 -43.79 42.89 22.37
N THR A 354 -44.63 42.23 23.15
CA THR A 354 -46.02 42.62 23.35
C THR A 354 -46.13 44.12 23.64
N SER A 355 -46.58 44.89 22.66
CA SER A 355 -47.23 46.17 22.92
C SER A 355 -48.73 45.96 22.85
N GLN A 356 -49.33 45.65 24.00
CA GLN A 356 -50.73 45.98 24.25
C GLN A 356 -50.78 47.46 24.62
N GLN A 357 -51.47 48.25 23.80
CA GLN A 357 -52.54 49.14 24.23
C GLN A 357 -53.51 49.35 23.08
#